data_AF-A0A941DH48-F1
#
_entry.id   AF-A0A941DH48-F1
#
_cell.length_a   1.000
_cell.length_b   1.000
_cell.length_c   1.000
_cell.angle_alpha   90.00
_cell.angle_beta   90.00
_cell.angle_gamma   90.00
#
_symmetry.space_group_name_H-M   'P 1'
#
loop_
_entity.id
_entity.type
_entity.pdbx_description
1 polymer ?
#
loop_
_entity_poly.entity_id
_entity_poly.type
_entity_poly.pdbx_seq_one_letter_code
_entity_poly.pdbx_strand_id
1 'polypeptide(L)'
;MSQVQSWSAINDSAISEINVRQQHRPSENFKFYSNTYEANQSITIKASHSFHLYVLKGSCSLMVNSQTVDLDAEQFIQLKHGIYTCKTGSEGLSIVKVFSKTSNK
;
A
#
# COMPACT_ATOMS: atom_id res chain seq x y z
N MET A 1 0.06 -9.44 13.32
CA MET A 1 0.57 -9.94 12.03
C MET A 1 0.07 -8.98 10.95
N SER A 2 0.87 -8.68 9.93
CA SER A 2 0.38 -7.87 8.80
C SER A 2 -0.51 -8.76 7.94
N GLN A 3 -1.79 -8.46 7.87
CA GLN A 3 -2.78 -9.25 7.13
C GLN A 3 -3.20 -8.48 5.88
N VAL A 4 -3.26 -9.17 4.75
CA VAL A 4 -3.82 -8.64 3.50
C VAL A 4 -5.34 -8.50 3.64
N GLN A 5 -5.86 -7.37 3.21
CA GLN A 5 -7.28 -7.02 3.28
C GLN A 5 -7.77 -6.58 1.91
N SER A 6 -9.00 -6.96 1.56
CA SER A 6 -9.69 -6.46 0.38
C SER A 6 -10.27 -5.06 0.65
N TRP A 7 -10.15 -4.17 -0.32
CA TRP A 7 -10.72 -2.82 -0.28
C TRP A 7 -12.25 -2.85 -0.12
N SER A 8 -12.91 -3.75 -0.86
CA SER A 8 -14.36 -3.95 -0.79
C SER A 8 -14.88 -4.37 0.60
N ALA A 9 -14.01 -4.81 1.51
CA ALA A 9 -14.39 -5.11 2.88
C ALA A 9 -14.59 -3.85 3.75
N ILE A 10 -14.08 -2.69 3.30
CA ILE A 10 -14.11 -1.43 4.06
C ILE A 10 -14.75 -0.26 3.29
N ASN A 11 -15.01 -0.43 1.99
CA ASN A 11 -15.56 0.62 1.15
C ASN A 11 -16.28 0.03 -0.08
N ASP A 12 -17.50 0.51 -0.37
CA ASP A 12 -18.32 -0.01 -1.46
C ASP A 12 -17.96 0.56 -2.84
N SER A 13 -17.14 1.62 -2.90
CA SER A 13 -16.69 2.21 -4.16
C SER A 13 -15.47 1.48 -4.71
N ALA A 14 -15.28 1.47 -6.03
CA ALA A 14 -14.05 0.97 -6.65
C ALA A 14 -12.79 1.65 -6.07
N ILE A 15 -11.68 0.92 -5.96
CA ILE A 15 -10.47 1.50 -5.39
C ILE A 15 -9.92 2.61 -6.32
N SER A 16 -9.57 3.74 -5.72
CA SER A 16 -8.90 4.85 -6.41
C SER A 16 -8.11 5.67 -5.41
N GLU A 17 -7.14 6.46 -5.87
CA GLU A 17 -6.43 7.38 -4.97
C GLU A 17 -7.39 8.34 -4.25
N ILE A 18 -8.43 8.81 -4.95
CA ILE A 18 -9.45 9.69 -4.37
C ILE A 18 -10.18 8.99 -3.23
N ASN A 19 -10.63 7.76 -3.43
CA ASN A 19 -11.38 7.01 -2.43
C ASN A 19 -10.48 6.59 -1.25
N VAL A 20 -9.21 6.25 -1.50
CA VAL A 20 -8.22 6.04 -0.45
C VAL A 20 -8.05 7.32 0.38
N ARG A 21 -7.93 8.50 -0.24
CA ARG A 21 -7.84 9.78 0.49
C ARG A 21 -9.11 10.10 1.29
N GLN A 22 -10.28 9.74 0.78
CA GLN A 22 -11.55 9.93 1.50
C GLN A 22 -11.69 9.00 2.70
N GLN A 23 -11.16 7.78 2.61
CA GLN A 23 -11.12 6.84 3.74
C GLN A 23 -10.26 7.33 4.90
N HIS A 24 -9.19 8.07 4.61
CA HIS A 24 -8.24 8.57 5.62
C HIS A 24 -8.52 10.03 5.97
N ARG A 25 -9.50 10.23 6.87
CA ARG A 25 -9.91 11.55 7.36
C ARG A 25 -9.66 11.71 8.87
N PRO A 26 -9.37 12.95 9.32
CA PRO A 26 -9.20 14.16 8.51
C PRO A 26 -7.84 14.16 7.79
N SER A 27 -7.79 14.69 6.56
CA SER A 27 -6.68 14.46 5.61
C SER A 27 -5.34 15.04 6.07
N GLU A 28 -5.37 16.08 6.90
CA GLU A 28 -4.20 16.72 7.50
C GLU A 28 -3.41 15.77 8.38
N ASN A 29 -4.03 14.70 8.90
CA ASN A 29 -3.38 13.69 9.72
C ASN A 29 -2.61 12.66 8.89
N PHE A 30 -2.65 12.74 7.55
CA PHE A 30 -2.09 11.71 6.69
C PHE A 30 -1.18 12.29 5.60
N LYS A 31 -0.17 11.50 5.19
CA LYS A 31 0.63 11.74 4.00
C LYS A 31 0.37 10.62 3.01
N PHE A 32 0.14 10.98 1.77
CA PHE A 32 -0.18 10.06 0.68
C PHE A 32 0.92 10.13 -0.37
N TYR A 33 1.41 8.98 -0.80
CA TYR A 33 2.42 8.87 -1.85
C TYR A 33 1.95 7.86 -2.89
N SER A 34 1.64 8.34 -4.08
CA SER A 34 1.26 7.51 -5.22
C SER A 34 2.48 7.21 -6.07
N ASN A 35 2.63 5.96 -6.46
CA ASN A 35 3.72 5.53 -7.32
C ASN A 35 3.22 4.51 -8.33
N THR A 36 3.75 4.58 -9.55
CA THR A 36 3.53 3.60 -10.61
C THR A 36 4.87 3.03 -11.02
N TYR A 37 4.91 1.73 -11.28
CA TYR A 37 6.10 0.97 -11.64
C TYR A 37 5.80 0.07 -12.82
N GLU A 38 6.83 -0.20 -13.62
CA GLU A 38 6.72 -1.11 -14.76
C GLU A 38 6.60 -2.57 -14.31
N ALA A 39 6.19 -3.43 -15.25
CA ALA A 39 6.06 -4.87 -15.03
C ALA A 39 7.42 -5.55 -14.77
N ASN A 40 7.40 -6.67 -14.03
CA ASN A 40 8.56 -7.54 -13.78
C ASN A 40 9.77 -6.84 -13.15
N GLN A 41 9.55 -5.81 -12.34
CA GLN A 41 10.58 -5.07 -11.62
C GLN A 41 10.67 -5.49 -10.16
N SER A 42 11.84 -5.34 -9.56
CA SER A 42 12.04 -5.45 -8.12
C SER A 42 12.21 -4.05 -7.52
N ILE A 43 11.21 -3.59 -6.78
CA ILE A 43 11.21 -2.27 -6.15
C ILE A 43 11.55 -2.39 -4.66
N THR A 44 12.29 -1.40 -4.15
CA THR A 44 12.59 -1.30 -2.72
C THR A 44 11.73 -0.21 -2.09
N ILE A 45 10.92 -0.58 -1.11
CA ILE A 45 10.08 0.34 -0.34
C ILE A 45 10.75 0.54 1.02
N LYS A 46 11.26 1.75 1.27
CA LYS A 46 11.81 2.15 2.58
C LYS A 46 10.80 3.03 3.31
N ALA A 47 10.50 2.70 4.56
CA ALA A 47 9.55 3.43 5.38
C ALA A 47 10.09 3.61 6.80
N SER A 48 10.16 4.86 7.28
CA SER A 48 10.57 5.18 8.65
C SER A 48 9.44 5.04 9.69
N HIS A 49 8.20 4.94 9.23
CA HIS A 49 7.01 4.78 10.06
C HIS A 49 6.12 3.68 9.49
N SER A 50 5.22 3.16 10.33
CA SER A 50 4.16 2.26 9.86
C SER A 50 3.27 2.97 8.84
N PHE A 51 2.79 2.21 7.87
CA PHE A 51 2.01 2.74 6.75
C PHE A 51 1.05 1.69 6.20
N HIS A 52 0.01 2.16 5.51
CA HIS A 52 -0.83 1.31 4.68
C HIS A 52 -0.33 1.38 3.25
N LEU A 53 -0.24 0.22 2.60
CA LEU A 53 0.06 0.09 1.18
C LEU A 53 -1.18 -0.43 0.46
N TYR A 54 -1.77 0.40 -0.40
CA TYR A 54 -2.90 0.04 -1.25
C TYR A 54 -2.41 -0.25 -2.67
N VAL A 55 -2.90 -1.32 -3.29
CA VAL A 55 -2.66 -1.63 -4.70
C VAL A 55 -3.89 -1.22 -5.51
N LEU A 56 -3.72 -0.20 -6.35
CA LEU A 56 -4.78 0.30 -7.21
C LEU A 56 -4.90 -0.52 -8.51
N LYS A 57 -3.76 -0.96 -9.05
CA LYS A 57 -3.68 -1.74 -10.29
C LYS A 57 -2.49 -2.68 -10.26
N GLY A 58 -2.64 -3.84 -10.89
CA GLY A 58 -1.61 -4.86 -11.02
C GLY A 58 -1.46 -5.66 -9.74
N SER A 59 -0.30 -6.26 -9.56
CA SER A 59 -0.02 -7.08 -8.38
C SER A 59 1.45 -6.97 -7.97
N CYS A 60 1.71 -7.31 -6.72
CA CYS A 60 3.06 -7.43 -6.23
C CYS A 60 3.25 -8.47 -5.12
N SER A 61 4.42 -9.12 -5.15
CA SER A 61 4.87 -10.02 -4.10
C SER A 61 5.83 -9.29 -3.17
N LEU A 62 5.40 -9.06 -1.94
CA LEU A 62 6.20 -8.45 -0.88
C LEU A 62 6.90 -9.51 -0.05
N MET A 63 8.15 -9.25 0.32
CA MET A 63 8.85 -10.02 1.35
C MET A 63 8.72 -9.32 2.70
N VAL A 64 7.95 -9.91 3.62
CA VAL A 64 7.68 -9.40 4.98
C VAL A 64 8.13 -10.45 5.99
N ASN A 65 9.13 -10.14 6.82
CA ASN A 65 9.68 -11.06 7.83
C ASN A 65 10.05 -12.45 7.26
N SER A 66 10.70 -12.48 6.09
CA SER A 66 11.07 -13.70 5.36
C SER A 66 9.90 -14.54 4.85
N GLN A 67 8.68 -14.01 4.87
CA GLN A 67 7.51 -14.60 4.24
C GLN A 67 7.11 -13.77 3.01
N THR A 68 6.70 -14.47 1.96
CA THR A 68 6.11 -13.81 0.79
C THR A 68 4.65 -13.54 1.07
N VAL A 69 4.23 -12.30 0.79
CA VAL A 69 2.85 -11.84 0.86
C VAL A 69 2.49 -11.24 -0.47
N ASP A 70 1.51 -11.82 -1.15
CA ASP A 70 1.02 -11.33 -2.43
C ASP A 70 -0.10 -10.32 -2.21
N LEU A 71 -0.06 -9.24 -2.98
CA LEU A 71 -1.09 -8.21 -3.06
C LEU A 71 -1.53 -8.04 -4.51
N ASP A 72 -2.81 -8.20 -4.75
CA ASP A 72 -3.44 -7.92 -6.03
C ASP A 72 -4.15 -6.55 -6.01
N ALA A 73 -4.64 -6.14 -7.18
CA ALA A 73 -5.47 -4.95 -7.29
C ALA A 73 -6.65 -5.01 -6.30
N GLU A 74 -7.00 -3.84 -5.77
CA GLU A 74 -8.03 -3.69 -4.75
C GLU A 74 -7.70 -4.35 -3.40
N GLN A 75 -6.44 -4.68 -3.15
CA GLN A 75 -5.98 -5.14 -1.84
C GLN A 75 -5.06 -4.13 -1.18
N PHE A 76 -4.95 -4.25 0.15
CA PHE A 76 -4.04 -3.45 0.93
C PHE A 76 -3.52 -4.20 2.15
N ILE A 77 -2.42 -3.68 2.70
CA ILE A 77 -1.79 -4.22 3.91
C ILE A 77 -1.25 -3.08 4.77
N GLN A 78 -1.27 -3.28 6.09
CA GLN A 78 -0.55 -2.43 7.02
C GLN A 78 0.83 -3.02 7.32
N LEU A 79 1.87 -2.23 7.06
CA LEU A 79 3.27 -2.58 7.31
C LEU A 79 3.84 -1.70 8.43
N LYS A 80 4.82 -2.24 9.14
CA LYS A 80 5.60 -1.47 10.12
C LYS A 80 6.66 -0.63 9.40
N HIS A 81 7.42 0.17 10.15
CA HIS A 81 8.64 0.76 9.61
C HIS A 81 9.61 -0.36 9.19
N GLY A 82 10.39 -0.13 8.14
CA GLY A 82 11.33 -1.11 7.61
C GLY A 82 11.68 -0.91 6.15
N ILE A 83 12.34 -1.93 5.59
CA ILE A 83 12.69 -2.01 4.17
C ILE A 83 12.03 -3.26 3.62
N TYR A 84 11.25 -3.09 2.56
CA TYR A 84 10.50 -4.16 1.91
C TYR A 84 10.93 -4.27 0.45
N THR A 85 11.12 -5.49 -0.02
CA THR A 85 11.28 -5.78 -1.44
C THR A 85 9.95 -6.22 -2.00
N CYS A 86 9.56 -5.61 -3.10
CA CYS A 86 8.29 -5.81 -3.78
C CYS A 86 8.59 -6.16 -5.24
N LYS A 87 8.16 -7.33 -5.70
CA LYS A 87 8.31 -7.75 -7.09
C LYS A 87 7.01 -7.47 -7.83
N THR A 88 7.04 -6.63 -8.86
CA THR A 88 5.86 -6.29 -9.64
C THR A 88 5.47 -7.43 -10.58
N GLY A 89 4.16 -7.63 -10.77
CA GLY A 89 3.62 -8.61 -11.70
C GLY A 89 3.77 -8.19 -13.18
N SER A 90 3.07 -8.88 -14.07
CA SER A 90 3.19 -8.74 -15.53
C SER A 90 2.53 -7.49 -16.12
N GLU A 91 1.65 -6.81 -15.38
CA GLU A 91 0.84 -5.69 -15.89
C GLU A 91 1.27 -4.30 -15.39
N GLY A 92 2.45 -4.22 -14.77
CA GLY A 92 2.88 -3.05 -14.01
C GLY A 92 2.13 -2.92 -12.70
N LEU A 93 2.55 -1.98 -11.85
CA LEU A 93 2.00 -1.83 -10.49
C LEU A 93 1.69 -0.35 -10.22
N SER A 94 0.48 -0.06 -9.74
CA SER A 94 0.12 1.25 -9.21
C SER A 94 -0.29 1.12 -7.75
N ILE A 95 0.36 1.90 -6.87
CA ILE A 95 0.14 1.87 -5.43
C ILE A 95 -0.09 3.25 -4.83
N VAL A 96 -0.74 3.27 -3.66
CA VAL A 96 -0.77 4.42 -2.76
C VAL A 96 -0.25 4.00 -1.39
N LYS A 97 0.77 4.70 -0.90
CA LYS A 97 1.28 4.56 0.47
C LYS A 97 0.67 5.65 1.35
N VAL A 98 0.09 5.27 2.48
CA VAL A 98 -0.55 6.19 3.43
C VAL A 98 0.14 6.10 4.77
N PHE A 99 0.72 7.22 5.21
CA PHE A 99 1.38 7.36 6.51
C PHE A 99 0.53 8.22 7.42
N SER A 100 0.30 7.77 8.64
CA SER A 100 -0.22 8.66 9.69
C SER A 100 0.89 9.64 10.07
N LYS A 101 0.58 10.94 10.04
CA LYS A 101 1.37 11.93 10.76
C LYS A 101 1.06 11.69 12.22
N THR A 102 1.98 11.11 12.97
CA THR A 102 1.88 11.11 14.43
C THR A 102 1.71 12.56 14.86
N SER A 103 0.55 12.90 15.41
CA SER A 103 0.37 14.14 16.14
C SER A 103 1.27 14.01 17.37
N ASN A 104 2.47 14.59 17.33
CA ASN A 104 3.18 14.90 18.55
C ASN A 104 2.30 15.93 19.26
N LYS A 105 1.43 15.46 20.14
CA LYS A 105 0.91 16.26 21.23
C LYS A 105 1.89 16.19 22.38
#